data_AF-A0A134A6S3-F1
#
_entry.id   AF-A0A134A6S3-F1
#
_cell.length_a   1.000
_cell.length_b   1.000
_cell.length_c   1.000
_cell.angle_alpha   90.00
_cell.angle_beta   90.00
_cell.angle_gamma   90.00
#
_symmetry.space_group_name_H-M   'P 1'
#
loop_
_entity.id
_entity.type
_entity.pdbx_description
1 polymer ?
#
loop_
_entity_poly.entity_id
_entity_poly.type
_entity_poly.pdbx_seq_one_letter_code
_entity_poly.pdbx_strand_id
1 'polypeptide(L)'
;MTVVLWMGDKMSERTKIKLVSEIVGAIVLTLLMQLMGVMGYGQYTWMCFLPLLMFFAFGVDFKKIPEMLLCYAIGELWCVVNSLVTGLFTMWFGADNLILSSIVPTIIVIFCILLVHENLFEGRVFSNVPCIFMGMSTSFFTLFMQQSIGYVHLFCFWAFGILLAVCLVMCGMLVCGAIFGKERASKAFMPLGADGK
;
A
#
# COMPACT_ATOMS: atom_id res chain seq x y z
N MET A 1 20.96 -23.42 -4.69
CA MET A 1 21.92 -24.13 -3.80
C MET A 1 23.24 -23.38 -3.65
N THR A 2 23.72 -22.68 -4.69
CA THR A 2 25.00 -21.93 -4.70
C THR A 2 25.06 -20.70 -3.78
N VAL A 3 23.93 -20.03 -3.52
CA VAL A 3 23.90 -18.82 -2.65
C VAL A 3 24.06 -19.15 -1.15
N VAL A 4 23.56 -20.31 -0.71
CA VAL A 4 23.67 -20.75 0.69
C VAL A 4 25.12 -21.06 1.08
N LEU A 5 25.95 -21.46 0.11
CA LEU A 5 27.37 -21.77 0.31
C LEU A 5 28.26 -20.53 0.49
N TRP A 6 27.79 -19.33 0.14
CA TRP A 6 28.54 -18.07 0.30
C TRP A 6 28.28 -17.37 1.66
N MET A 7 27.34 -17.89 2.44
CA MET A 7 26.95 -17.34 3.74
C MET A 7 27.90 -17.84 4.84
N GLY A 8 29.02 -17.14 5.00
CA GLY A 8 30.11 -17.49 5.92
C GLY A 8 29.68 -17.83 7.35
N ASP A 9 30.56 -18.56 8.03
CA ASP A 9 30.35 -19.18 9.35
C ASP A 9 30.01 -18.19 10.49
N LYS A 10 30.21 -16.89 10.28
CA LYS A 10 29.98 -15.83 11.28
C LYS A 10 28.57 -15.24 11.29
N MET A 11 27.71 -15.53 10.31
CA MET A 11 26.34 -15.01 10.28
C MET A 11 25.39 -15.82 11.16
N SER A 12 24.56 -15.14 11.95
CA SER A 12 23.49 -15.78 12.70
C SER A 12 22.53 -16.53 11.77
N GLU A 13 22.00 -17.67 12.21
CA GLU A 13 21.04 -18.48 11.44
C GLU A 13 19.81 -17.65 11.03
N ARG A 14 19.35 -16.74 11.91
CA ARG A 14 18.26 -15.79 11.61
C ARG A 14 18.61 -14.86 10.45
N THR A 15 19.83 -14.31 10.43
CA THR A 15 20.28 -13.44 9.32
C THR A 15 20.33 -14.21 8.01
N LYS A 16 20.81 -15.46 8.03
CA LYS A 16 20.84 -16.32 6.83
C LYS A 16 19.43 -16.57 6.28
N ILE A 17 18.48 -16.89 7.15
CA ILE A 17 17.07 -17.12 6.77
C ILE A 17 16.45 -15.84 6.18
N LYS A 18 16.63 -14.69 6.83
CA LYS A 18 16.11 -13.41 6.33
C LYS A 18 16.70 -13.04 4.97
N LEU A 19 18.00 -13.22 4.78
CA LEU A 19 18.67 -12.90 3.52
C LEU A 19 18.18 -13.80 2.38
N VAL A 20 17.93 -15.09 2.63
CA VAL A 20 17.27 -15.96 1.64
C VAL A 20 15.85 -15.47 1.32
N SER A 21 15.08 -15.09 2.34
CA SER A 21 13.73 -14.52 2.13
C SER A 21 13.76 -13.24 1.31
N GLU A 22 14.72 -12.36 1.53
CA GLU A 22 14.90 -11.10 0.81
C GLU A 22 15.28 -11.34 -0.66
N ILE A 23 16.18 -12.30 -0.93
CA ILE A 23 16.53 -12.69 -2.31
C ILE A 23 15.31 -13.26 -3.04
N VAL A 24 14.57 -14.16 -2.39
CA VAL A 24 13.33 -14.72 -2.96
C VAL A 24 12.32 -13.62 -3.24
N GLY A 25 12.13 -12.71 -2.28
CA GLY A 25 11.25 -11.56 -2.42
C GLY A 25 11.65 -10.68 -3.61
N ALA A 26 12.94 -10.35 -3.76
CA ALA A 26 13.44 -9.54 -4.86
C ALA A 26 13.17 -10.19 -6.23
N ILE A 27 13.41 -11.50 -6.37
CA ILE A 27 13.15 -12.23 -7.61
C ILE A 27 11.65 -12.26 -7.92
N VAL A 28 10.83 -12.70 -6.97
CA VAL A 28 9.38 -12.83 -7.15
C VAL A 28 8.75 -11.48 -7.48
N LEU A 29 9.11 -10.43 -6.73
CA LEU A 29 8.59 -9.09 -6.95
C LEU A 29 8.97 -8.55 -8.34
N THR A 30 10.24 -8.69 -8.74
CA THR A 30 10.71 -8.20 -10.05
C THR A 30 10.02 -8.91 -11.21
N LEU A 31 9.76 -10.21 -11.10
CA LEU A 31 9.06 -10.99 -12.11
C LEU A 31 7.58 -10.60 -12.20
N LEU A 32 6.88 -10.50 -11.06
CA LEU A 32 5.47 -10.13 -11.05
C LEU A 32 5.26 -8.68 -11.54
N MET A 33 6.20 -7.78 -11.26
CA MET A 33 6.18 -6.41 -11.79
C MET A 33 6.20 -6.35 -13.33
N GLN A 34 6.75 -7.36 -14.03
CA GLN A 34 6.73 -7.38 -15.50
C GLN A 34 5.31 -7.47 -16.07
N LEU A 35 4.34 -7.99 -15.31
CA LEU A 35 2.94 -8.04 -15.73
C LEU A 35 2.39 -6.64 -16.04
N MET A 36 2.79 -5.62 -15.28
CA MET A 36 2.42 -4.22 -15.55
C MET A 36 2.96 -3.76 -16.91
N GLY A 37 4.21 -4.13 -17.24
CA GLY A 37 4.82 -3.83 -18.54
C GLY A 37 4.08 -4.51 -19.69
N VAL A 38 3.78 -5.81 -19.55
CA VAL A 38 3.06 -6.60 -20.57
C VAL A 38 1.65 -6.05 -20.82
N MET A 39 0.99 -5.56 -19.77
CA MET A 39 -0.36 -4.98 -19.86
C MET A 39 -0.37 -3.50 -20.35
N GLY A 40 0.79 -2.93 -20.68
CA GLY A 40 0.91 -1.55 -21.18
C GLY A 40 0.98 -0.47 -20.08
N TYR A 41 1.07 -0.86 -18.80
CA TYR A 41 1.11 0.04 -17.64
C TYR A 41 2.49 0.09 -16.97
N GLY A 42 3.56 -0.22 -17.70
CA GLY A 42 4.92 -0.31 -17.15
C GLY A 42 5.39 0.94 -16.40
N GLN A 43 4.96 2.13 -16.85
CA GLN A 43 5.25 3.41 -16.19
C GLN A 43 4.59 3.57 -14.80
N TYR A 44 3.52 2.83 -14.53
CA TYR A 44 2.79 2.85 -13.26
C TYR A 44 3.20 1.74 -12.29
N THR A 45 4.14 0.88 -12.67
CA THR A 45 4.60 -0.26 -11.84
C THR A 45 5.02 0.19 -10.44
N TRP A 46 5.66 1.35 -10.33
CA TRP A 46 6.12 1.91 -9.06
C TRP A 46 4.99 2.31 -8.11
N MET A 47 3.78 2.60 -8.63
CA MET A 47 2.61 2.87 -7.78
C MET A 47 2.19 1.63 -6.98
N CYS A 48 2.51 0.42 -7.46
CA CYS A 48 2.22 -0.82 -6.76
C CYS A 48 3.05 -1.00 -5.48
N PHE A 49 4.09 -0.17 -5.25
CA PHE A 49 4.82 -0.16 -3.98
C PHE A 49 4.08 0.55 -2.86
N LEU A 50 3.16 1.47 -3.16
CA LEU A 50 2.38 2.20 -2.16
C LEU A 50 1.59 1.26 -1.23
N PRO A 51 0.78 0.30 -1.74
CA PRO A 51 0.11 -0.68 -0.89
C PRO A 51 1.09 -1.62 -0.19
N LEU A 52 2.24 -1.92 -0.80
CA LEU A 52 3.28 -2.77 -0.22
C LEU A 52 3.87 -2.11 1.05
N LEU A 53 4.20 -0.82 0.97
CA LEU A 53 4.63 -0.02 2.13
C LEU A 53 3.57 -0.02 3.24
N MET A 54 2.30 0.18 2.88
CA MET A 54 1.20 0.16 3.85
C MET A 54 1.02 -1.22 4.51
N PHE A 55 1.09 -2.30 3.74
CA PHE A 55 0.94 -3.65 4.26
C PHE A 55 2.04 -4.01 5.28
N PHE A 56 3.28 -3.62 5.00
CA PHE A 56 4.38 -3.78 5.94
C PHE A 56 4.29 -2.83 7.14
N ALA A 57 3.80 -1.60 6.95
CA ALA A 57 3.58 -0.65 8.04
C ALA A 57 2.53 -1.17 9.06
N PHE A 58 1.53 -1.93 8.61
CA PHE A 58 0.57 -2.61 9.49
C PHE A 58 1.10 -3.91 10.13
N GLY A 59 2.36 -4.29 9.88
CA GLY A 59 2.97 -5.46 10.51
C GLY A 59 2.56 -6.80 9.91
N VAL A 60 2.38 -6.88 8.58
CA VAL A 60 2.04 -8.12 7.86
C VAL A 60 0.81 -8.81 8.46
N ASP A 61 -0.32 -8.09 8.46
CA ASP A 61 -1.61 -8.63 8.88
C ASP A 61 -2.54 -8.83 7.68
N PHE A 62 -2.71 -10.08 7.27
CA PHE A 62 -3.61 -10.44 6.17
C PHE A 62 -5.07 -10.09 6.44
N LYS A 63 -5.48 -9.97 7.71
CA LYS A 63 -6.85 -9.57 8.08
C LYS A 63 -7.13 -8.10 7.75
N LYS A 64 -6.09 -7.28 7.58
CA LYS A 64 -6.19 -5.87 7.19
C LYS A 64 -6.36 -5.66 5.69
N ILE A 65 -6.17 -6.68 4.85
CA ILE A 65 -6.29 -6.56 3.39
C ILE A 65 -7.68 -6.03 2.95
N PRO A 66 -8.81 -6.57 3.43
CA PRO A 66 -10.13 -6.05 3.04
C PRO A 66 -10.31 -4.58 3.43
N GLU A 67 -9.82 -4.20 4.61
CA GLU A 67 -9.84 -2.82 5.10
C GLU A 67 -8.99 -1.91 4.21
N MET A 68 -7.78 -2.34 3.81
CA MET A 68 -6.90 -1.58 2.90
C MET A 68 -7.52 -1.38 1.51
N LEU A 69 -8.23 -2.38 0.97
CA LEU A 69 -8.92 -2.28 -0.31
C LEU A 69 -10.11 -1.31 -0.23
N LEU A 70 -10.99 -1.52 0.76
CA LEU A 70 -12.20 -0.71 0.92
C LEU A 70 -11.87 0.75 1.22
N CYS A 71 -10.92 1.00 2.12
CA CYS A 71 -10.53 2.36 2.48
C CYS A 71 -9.90 3.11 1.31
N TYR A 72 -9.12 2.43 0.46
CA TYR A 72 -8.59 3.05 -0.76
C TYR A 72 -9.70 3.47 -1.73
N ALA A 73 -10.66 2.58 -2.00
CA ALA A 73 -11.83 2.90 -2.83
C ALA A 73 -12.66 4.06 -2.24
N ILE A 74 -12.82 4.10 -0.92
CA ILE A 74 -13.46 5.23 -0.22
C ILE A 74 -12.66 6.52 -0.43
N GLY A 75 -11.34 6.46 -0.42
CA GLY A 75 -10.47 7.59 -0.76
C GLY A 75 -10.71 8.15 -2.16
N GLU A 76 -10.88 7.27 -3.15
CA GLU A 76 -11.24 7.67 -4.52
C GLU A 76 -12.61 8.38 -4.55
N LEU A 77 -13.60 7.86 -3.82
CA LEU A 77 -14.91 8.51 -3.67
C LEU A 77 -14.79 9.89 -3.01
N TRP A 78 -13.95 10.04 -1.99
CA TRP A 78 -13.70 11.34 -1.37
C TRP A 78 -13.03 12.34 -2.30
N CYS A 79 -12.21 11.89 -3.26
CA CYS A 79 -11.69 12.76 -4.32
C CYS A 79 -12.81 13.30 -5.22
N VAL A 80 -13.79 12.45 -5.58
CA VAL A 80 -14.99 12.87 -6.31
C VAL A 80 -15.79 13.88 -5.50
N VAL A 81 -16.07 13.59 -4.22
CA VAL A 81 -16.79 14.50 -3.32
C VAL A 81 -16.08 15.85 -3.22
N ASN A 82 -14.76 15.85 -3.01
CA ASN A 82 -13.98 17.08 -2.97
C ASN A 82 -14.12 17.88 -4.26
N SER A 83 -14.04 17.23 -5.41
CA SER A 83 -14.17 17.90 -6.71
C SER A 83 -15.56 18.54 -6.89
N LEU A 84 -16.61 17.89 -6.39
CA LEU A 84 -17.97 18.44 -6.39
C LEU A 84 -18.09 19.66 -5.46
N VAL A 85 -17.55 19.56 -4.24
CA VAL A 85 -17.59 20.67 -3.27
C VAL A 85 -16.78 21.87 -3.77
N THR A 86 -15.58 21.66 -4.30
CA THR A 86 -14.77 22.69 -4.97
C THR A 86 -15.53 23.33 -6.13
N GLY A 87 -16.23 22.53 -6.95
CA GLY A 87 -17.06 23.05 -8.05
C GLY A 87 -18.21 23.96 -7.56
N LEU A 88 -18.89 23.57 -6.48
CA LEU A 88 -19.95 24.39 -5.86
C LEU A 88 -19.41 25.71 -5.30
N PHE A 89 -18.28 25.66 -4.58
CA PHE A 89 -17.66 26.88 -4.05
C PHE A 89 -17.16 27.81 -5.17
N THR A 90 -16.58 27.24 -6.23
CA THR A 90 -16.16 28.00 -7.41
C THR A 90 -17.34 28.70 -8.09
N MET A 91 -18.50 28.03 -8.16
CA MET A 91 -19.73 28.63 -8.70
C MET A 91 -20.23 29.82 -7.87
N TRP A 92 -20.08 29.79 -6.55
CA TRP A 92 -20.59 30.83 -5.65
C TRP A 92 -19.63 31.99 -5.41
N PHE A 93 -18.33 31.71 -5.39
CA PHE A 93 -17.30 32.69 -5.00
C PHE A 93 -16.38 33.10 -6.16
N GLY A 94 -16.52 32.47 -7.33
CA GLY A 94 -15.71 32.73 -8.51
C GLY A 94 -14.35 32.02 -8.48
N ALA A 95 -13.81 31.68 -9.65
CA ALA A 95 -12.53 30.98 -9.76
C ALA A 95 -11.32 31.80 -9.27
N ASP A 96 -11.44 33.13 -9.27
CA ASP A 96 -10.36 34.04 -8.89
C ASP A 96 -10.07 34.02 -7.37
N ASN A 97 -11.04 33.59 -6.56
CA ASN A 97 -10.86 33.47 -5.11
C ASN A 97 -10.41 32.06 -4.73
N LEU A 98 -9.12 31.76 -4.91
CA LEU A 98 -8.52 30.45 -4.62
C LEU A 98 -8.77 29.94 -3.20
N ILE A 99 -8.87 30.83 -2.21
CA ILE A 99 -9.09 30.46 -0.81
C ILE A 99 -10.48 29.85 -0.67
N LEU A 100 -11.51 30.60 -1.07
CA LEU A 100 -12.88 30.13 -0.95
C LEU A 100 -13.18 29.01 -1.96
N SER A 101 -12.60 29.06 -3.15
CA SER A 101 -12.95 28.13 -4.23
C SER A 101 -12.20 26.79 -4.18
N SER A 102 -11.05 26.70 -3.49
CA SER A 102 -10.23 25.47 -3.46
C SER A 102 -9.74 25.07 -2.07
N ILE A 103 -9.29 26.01 -1.24
CA ILE A 103 -8.68 25.69 0.07
C ILE A 103 -9.76 25.32 1.09
N VAL A 104 -10.73 26.21 1.30
CA VAL A 104 -11.86 26.00 2.22
C VAL A 104 -12.62 24.71 1.94
N PRO A 105 -13.06 24.40 0.70
CA PRO A 105 -13.77 23.16 0.42
C PRO A 105 -12.92 21.92 0.71
N THR A 106 -11.62 21.96 0.42
CA THR A 106 -10.71 20.86 0.74
C THR A 106 -10.53 20.67 2.25
N ILE A 107 -10.43 21.76 3.03
CA ILE A 107 -10.40 21.69 4.51
C ILE A 107 -11.68 21.03 5.03
N ILE A 108 -12.85 21.43 4.51
CA ILE A 108 -14.14 20.85 4.91
C ILE A 108 -14.17 19.35 4.61
N VAL A 109 -13.72 18.94 3.42
CA VAL A 109 -13.70 17.52 3.05
C VAL A 109 -12.73 16.72 3.94
N ILE A 110 -11.52 17.22 4.17
CA ILE A 110 -10.56 16.56 5.06
C ILE A 110 -11.13 16.44 6.47
N PHE A 111 -11.74 17.50 7.01
CA PHE A 111 -12.41 17.46 8.30
C PHE A 111 -13.50 16.38 8.32
N CYS A 112 -14.34 16.29 7.28
CA CYS A 112 -15.36 15.25 7.17
C CYS A 112 -14.76 13.84 7.12
N ILE A 113 -13.64 13.64 6.42
CA ILE A 113 -12.94 12.36 6.38
C ILE A 113 -12.50 11.95 7.79
N LEU A 114 -11.81 12.84 8.51
CA LEU A 114 -11.33 12.56 9.86
C LEU A 114 -12.51 12.35 10.82
N LEU A 115 -13.54 13.19 10.77
CA LEU A 115 -14.74 13.04 11.58
C LEU A 115 -15.43 11.69 11.36
N VAL A 116 -15.62 11.29 10.10
CA VAL A 116 -16.37 10.07 9.77
C VAL A 116 -15.52 8.82 10.01
N HIS A 117 -14.29 8.79 9.51
CA HIS A 117 -13.49 7.57 9.45
C HIS A 117 -12.58 7.37 10.67
N GLU A 118 -12.12 8.45 11.29
CA GLU A 118 -11.32 8.36 12.52
C GLU A 118 -12.22 8.24 13.75
N ASN A 119 -13.30 9.05 13.83
CA ASN A 119 -14.14 9.11 15.04
C ASN A 119 -15.43 8.27 14.93
N LEU A 120 -16.31 8.54 13.96
CA LEU A 120 -17.63 7.87 13.92
C LEU A 120 -17.55 6.38 13.58
N PHE A 121 -16.55 6.01 12.78
CA PHE A 121 -16.34 4.65 12.31
C PHE A 121 -15.12 3.96 12.92
N GLU A 122 -14.63 4.45 14.06
CA GLU A 122 -13.48 3.88 14.75
C GLU A 122 -13.59 2.34 14.87
N GLY A 123 -12.51 1.64 14.52
CA GLY A 123 -12.40 0.18 14.60
C GLY A 123 -13.21 -0.60 13.54
N ARG A 124 -13.86 0.07 12.58
CA ARG A 124 -14.57 -0.58 11.46
C ARG A 124 -13.66 -0.75 10.24
N VAL A 125 -14.08 -1.59 9.30
CA VAL A 125 -13.34 -1.89 8.06
C VAL A 125 -13.13 -0.69 7.12
N PHE A 126 -13.78 0.44 7.41
CA PHE A 126 -13.67 1.70 6.69
C PHE A 126 -12.95 2.78 7.50
N SER A 127 -12.24 2.44 8.59
CA SER A 127 -11.55 3.39 9.47
C SER A 127 -10.06 3.57 9.16
N ASN A 128 -9.55 2.98 8.07
CA ASN A 128 -8.13 3.08 7.71
C ASN A 128 -7.85 4.39 7.00
N VAL A 129 -7.78 5.45 7.81
CA VAL A 129 -7.52 6.83 7.37
C VAL A 129 -6.28 6.93 6.45
N PRO A 130 -5.14 6.27 6.73
CA PRO A 130 -4.02 6.26 5.80
C PRO A 130 -4.40 5.75 4.40
N CYS A 131 -5.09 4.62 4.28
CA CYS A 131 -5.51 4.09 2.98
C CYS A 131 -6.53 5.01 2.28
N ILE A 132 -7.40 5.69 3.02
CA ILE A 132 -8.32 6.70 2.46
C ILE A 132 -7.53 7.86 1.84
N PHE A 133 -6.56 8.42 2.58
CA PHE A 133 -5.71 9.49 2.03
C PHE A 133 -4.85 9.02 0.85
N MET A 134 -4.42 7.75 0.83
CA MET A 134 -3.74 7.19 -0.33
C MET A 134 -4.64 7.19 -1.57
N GLY A 135 -5.88 6.69 -1.47
CA GLY A 135 -6.84 6.71 -2.58
C GLY A 135 -7.15 8.12 -3.07
N MET A 136 -7.36 9.05 -2.14
CA MET A 136 -7.64 10.46 -2.45
C MET A 136 -6.44 11.14 -3.13
N SER A 137 -5.23 10.97 -2.60
CA SER A 137 -4.02 11.61 -3.12
C SER A 137 -3.61 11.08 -4.49
N THR A 138 -3.67 9.77 -4.73
CA THR A 138 -3.38 9.21 -6.06
C THR A 138 -4.42 9.63 -7.09
N SER A 139 -5.69 9.75 -6.68
CA SER A 139 -6.75 10.27 -7.55
C SER A 139 -6.47 11.71 -7.97
N PHE A 140 -6.20 12.60 -7.02
CA PHE A 140 -5.81 13.98 -7.34
C PHE A 140 -4.57 14.06 -8.22
N PHE A 141 -3.57 13.21 -7.93
CA PHE A 141 -2.36 13.16 -8.74
C PHE A 141 -2.70 12.84 -10.21
N THR A 142 -3.54 11.85 -10.47
CA THR A 142 -3.96 11.53 -11.84
C THR A 142 -4.76 12.64 -12.51
N LEU A 143 -5.64 13.32 -11.77
CA LEU A 143 -6.43 14.44 -12.29
C LEU A 143 -5.55 15.66 -12.61
N PHE A 144 -4.68 16.08 -11.69
CA PHE A 144 -3.82 17.25 -11.88
C PHE A 144 -2.72 17.03 -12.92
N MET A 145 -2.21 15.80 -13.03
CA MET A 145 -1.22 15.43 -14.03
C MET A 145 -1.84 14.97 -15.35
N GLN A 146 -3.17 15.08 -15.50
CA GLN A 146 -3.93 14.71 -16.71
C GLN A 146 -3.56 13.33 -17.25
N GLN A 147 -3.39 12.36 -16.35
CA GLN A 147 -3.01 11.00 -16.74
C GLN A 147 -4.19 10.29 -17.40
N SER A 148 -3.92 9.42 -18.38
CA SER A 148 -4.94 8.65 -19.09
C SER A 148 -5.50 7.46 -18.28
N ILE A 149 -5.16 7.38 -16.99
CA ILE A 149 -5.67 6.37 -16.07
C ILE A 149 -6.78 6.96 -15.19
N GLY A 150 -7.81 6.16 -14.92
CA GLY A 150 -8.95 6.54 -14.08
C GLY A 150 -8.98 5.76 -12.77
N TYR A 151 -10.01 6.02 -11.94
CA TYR A 151 -10.22 5.38 -10.64
C TYR A 151 -10.13 3.84 -10.68
N VAL A 152 -10.77 3.19 -11.65
CA VAL A 152 -10.69 1.71 -11.77
C VAL A 152 -9.26 1.22 -11.97
N HIS A 153 -8.43 1.95 -12.71
CA HIS A 153 -7.03 1.59 -12.92
C HIS A 153 -6.23 1.75 -11.63
N LEU A 154 -6.43 2.86 -10.91
CA LEU A 154 -5.81 3.12 -9.62
C LEU A 154 -6.14 2.04 -8.59
N PHE A 155 -7.43 1.71 -8.45
CA PHE A 155 -7.88 0.61 -7.61
C PHE A 155 -7.24 -0.73 -8.01
N CYS A 156 -7.17 -1.05 -9.30
CA CYS A 156 -6.52 -2.26 -9.79
C CYS A 156 -5.01 -2.28 -9.46
N PHE A 157 -4.30 -1.15 -9.60
CA PHE A 157 -2.88 -1.06 -9.25
C PHE A 157 -2.67 -1.21 -7.74
N TRP A 158 -3.56 -0.64 -6.94
CA TRP A 158 -3.56 -0.80 -5.49
C TRP A 158 -3.77 -2.27 -5.08
N ALA A 159 -4.80 -2.91 -5.63
CA ALA A 159 -5.09 -4.32 -5.38
C ALA A 159 -3.95 -5.24 -5.85
N PHE A 160 -3.36 -4.94 -7.01
CA PHE A 160 -2.20 -5.67 -7.52
C PHE A 160 -0.99 -5.50 -6.61
N GLY A 161 -0.70 -4.30 -6.11
CA GLY A 161 0.38 -4.10 -5.15
C GLY A 161 0.16 -4.81 -3.81
N ILE A 162 -1.09 -4.95 -3.33
CA ILE A 162 -1.40 -5.83 -2.19
C ILE A 162 -1.09 -7.29 -2.54
N LEU A 163 -1.48 -7.75 -3.74
CA LEU A 163 -1.15 -9.10 -4.20
C LEU A 163 0.36 -9.34 -4.22
N LEU A 164 1.15 -8.37 -4.70
CA LEU A 164 2.62 -8.44 -4.67
C LEU A 164 3.14 -8.61 -3.25
N ALA A 165 2.61 -7.86 -2.28
CA ALA A 165 3.00 -7.96 -0.88
C ALA A 165 2.67 -9.34 -0.28
N VAL A 166 1.47 -9.88 -0.59
CA VAL A 166 1.05 -11.23 -0.19
C VAL A 166 2.00 -12.28 -0.78
N CYS A 167 2.28 -12.21 -2.09
CA CYS A 167 3.19 -13.13 -2.76
C CYS A 167 4.60 -13.07 -2.16
N LEU A 168 5.12 -11.88 -1.88
CA LEU A 168 6.44 -11.70 -1.28
C LEU A 168 6.55 -12.42 0.07
N VAL A 169 5.56 -12.25 0.95
CA VAL A 169 5.53 -12.90 2.27
C VAL A 169 5.35 -14.41 2.14
N MET A 170 4.41 -14.87 1.33
CA MET A 170 4.11 -16.29 1.15
C MET A 170 5.28 -17.06 0.52
N CYS A 171 5.89 -16.53 -0.53
CA CYS A 171 7.05 -17.16 -1.18
C CYS A 171 8.26 -17.19 -0.25
N GLY A 172 8.52 -16.11 0.50
CA GLY A 172 9.59 -16.07 1.49
C GLY A 172 9.42 -17.17 2.56
N MET A 173 8.22 -17.28 3.13
CA MET A 173 7.90 -18.32 4.12
C MET A 173 8.01 -19.74 3.56
N LEU A 174 7.50 -19.98 2.34
CA LEU A 174 7.54 -21.30 1.70
C LEU A 174 8.96 -21.75 1.41
N VAL A 175 9.78 -20.90 0.78
CA VAL A 175 11.16 -21.25 0.42
C VAL A 175 12.02 -21.41 1.67
N CYS A 176 11.91 -20.51 2.64
CA CYS A 176 12.66 -20.63 3.89
C CYS A 176 12.23 -21.87 4.69
N GLY A 177 10.94 -22.19 4.72
CA GLY A 177 10.43 -23.39 5.37
C GLY A 177 10.91 -24.68 4.71
N ALA A 178 11.08 -24.69 3.38
CA ALA A 178 11.61 -25.83 2.63
C ALA A 178 13.13 -26.03 2.83
N ILE A 179 13.90 -24.94 2.94
CA ILE A 179 15.37 -25.00 3.06
C ILE A 179 15.81 -25.22 4.51
N PHE A 180 15.22 -24.50 5.46
CA PHE A 180 15.68 -24.44 6.86
C PHE A 180 14.74 -25.15 7.85
N GLY A 181 13.59 -25.66 7.37
CA GLY A 181 12.55 -26.24 8.21
C GLY A 181 11.55 -25.20 8.73
N LYS A 182 10.26 -25.56 8.75
CA LYS A 182 9.14 -24.66 9.06
C LYS A 182 9.28 -23.95 10.42
N GLU A 183 9.71 -24.67 11.46
CA GLU A 183 9.81 -24.12 12.81
C GLU A 183 10.91 -23.06 12.92
N ARG A 184 12.05 -23.29 12.26
CA ARG A 184 13.19 -22.35 12.26
C ARG A 184 12.89 -21.12 11.42
N ALA A 185 12.27 -21.32 10.25
CA ALA A 185 11.82 -20.22 9.41
C ALA A 185 10.82 -19.33 10.16
N SER A 186 9.80 -19.92 10.79
CA SER A 186 8.81 -19.17 11.58
C SER A 186 9.45 -18.36 12.71
N LYS A 187 10.35 -18.96 13.50
CA LYS A 187 11.08 -18.26 14.58
C LYS A 187 11.93 -17.09 14.06
N ALA A 188 12.52 -17.22 12.87
CA ALA A 188 13.34 -16.15 12.29
C ALA A 188 12.52 -14.91 11.89
N PHE A 189 11.26 -15.10 11.48
CA PHE A 189 10.34 -14.03 11.08
C PHE A 189 9.64 -13.34 12.25
N MET A 190 9.66 -13.93 13.46
CA MET A 190 9.15 -13.25 14.65
C MET A 190 10.03 -12.03 15.02
N PRO A 191 9.42 -10.95 15.55
CA PRO A 191 10.18 -9.85 16.15
C PRO A 191 11.05 -10.39 17.29
N LEU A 192 12.21 -9.77 17.52
CA LEU A 192 13.01 -10.08 18.70
C LEU A 192 12.15 -9.69 19.92
N GLY A 193 11.96 -10.61 20.87
CA GLY A 193 11.36 -10.25 22.16
C GLY A 193 12.13 -9.09 22.77
N ALA A 194 11.42 -8.23 23.51
CA ALA A 194 12.00 -7.05 24.17
C ALA A 194 13.15 -7.39 25.14
N ASP A 195 13.35 -8.67 25.46
CA ASP A 195 14.32 -9.16 26.44
C ASP A 195 15.62 -9.70 25.80
N GLY A 196 15.85 -9.40 24.52
CA GLY A 196 17.05 -9.79 23.77
C GLY A 196 18.23 -8.82 23.84
N LYS A 197 18.28 -7.96 24.87
CA LYS A 197 19.46 -7.17 25.26
C LYS A 197 19.64 -7.24 26.78
#